data_AF-X1Q2Z8-F1
#
_entry.id   AF-X1Q2Z8-F1
#
_cell.length_a   1.000
_cell.length_b   1.000
_cell.length_c   1.000
_cell.angle_alpha   90.00
_cell.angle_beta   90.00
_cell.angle_gamma   90.00
#
_symmetry.space_group_name_H-M   'P 1'
#
loop_
_entity.id
_entity.type
_entity.pdbx_description
1 polymer ?
#
loop_
_entity_poly.entity_id
_entity_poly.type
_entity_poly.pdbx_seq_one_letter_code
_entity_poly.pdbx_strand_id
1 'polypeptide(L)'
;NYSTGVTYCFLFQDDPEPRERRRAMLGAMCLIARGKHQQNKKVIGIATEKKIRPENSYDFCLMDIPEWTEDNQKSMEKLQRKTKIFDNLKVSHIREEEYPKIDQDK
;
A
#
# COMPACT_ATOMS: atom_id res chain seq x y z
N ASN A 1 6.06 14.25 -19.53
CA ASN A 1 6.03 12.87 -19.00
C ASN A 1 5.15 12.81 -17.76
N TYR A 2 3.83 12.65 -17.93
CA TYR A 2 2.89 12.53 -16.82
C TYR A 2 2.49 11.07 -16.61
N SER A 3 3.41 10.26 -16.12
CA SER A 3 3.02 8.98 -15.51
C SER A 3 2.84 9.24 -14.03
N THR A 4 1.62 9.56 -13.59
CA THR A 4 1.30 9.54 -12.16
C THR A 4 1.31 8.08 -11.71
N GLY A 5 2.34 7.69 -10.97
CA GLY A 5 2.42 6.33 -10.41
C GLY A 5 1.32 6.08 -9.37
N VAL A 6 1.08 4.80 -9.10
CA VAL A 6 0.18 4.32 -8.04
C VAL A 6 1.02 3.54 -7.04
N THR A 7 0.86 3.84 -5.74
CA THR A 7 1.48 3.02 -4.69
C THR A 7 0.52 1.89 -4.32
N TYR A 8 1.03 0.67 -4.20
CA TYR A 8 0.24 -0.47 -3.73
C TYR A 8 0.66 -0.87 -2.32
N CYS A 9 -0.32 -1.13 -1.46
CA CYS A 9 -0.11 -1.62 -0.09
C CYS A 9 -0.77 -2.99 0.05
N PHE A 10 0.03 -4.03 0.27
CA PHE A 10 -0.47 -5.39 0.53
C PHE A 10 -0.37 -5.71 2.01
N LEU A 11 -1.48 -6.12 2.62
CA LEU A 11 -1.54 -6.53 4.01
C LEU A 11 -2.02 -7.98 4.12
N PHE A 12 -1.14 -8.85 4.57
CA PHE A 12 -1.49 -10.21 4.95
C PHE A 12 -1.56 -10.31 6.47
N GLN A 13 -2.74 -10.60 7.01
CA GLN A 13 -2.98 -10.67 8.46
C GLN A 13 -3.04 -12.12 8.96
N ASP A 14 -2.54 -12.38 10.18
CA ASP A 14 -2.69 -13.70 10.82
C ASP A 14 -4.15 -13.94 11.26
N ASP A 15 -4.53 -15.22 11.37
CA ASP A 15 -5.82 -15.64 11.93
C ASP A 15 -5.67 -16.11 13.38
N PRO A 16 -6.64 -15.85 14.29
CA PRO A 16 -7.83 -15.02 14.09
C PRO A 16 -7.57 -13.58 14.55
N GLU A 17 -7.60 -12.62 13.62
CA GLU A 17 -7.59 -11.19 13.96
C GLU A 17 -8.88 -10.53 13.43
N PRO A 18 -9.53 -9.63 14.19
CA PRO A 18 -10.78 -9.01 13.77
C PRO A 18 -10.65 -8.24 12.46
N ARG A 19 -11.64 -8.39 11.58
CA ARG A 19 -11.71 -7.69 10.30
C ARG A 19 -11.60 -6.17 10.44
N GLU A 20 -12.20 -5.59 11.49
CA GLU A 20 -12.13 -4.15 11.75
C GLU A 20 -10.69 -3.67 12.00
N ARG A 21 -9.89 -4.46 12.72
CA ARG A 21 -8.48 -4.16 12.96
C ARG A 21 -7.68 -4.21 11.65
N ARG A 22 -7.97 -5.18 10.77
CA ARG A 22 -7.35 -5.27 9.45
C ARG A 22 -7.64 -4.05 8.60
N ARG A 23 -8.90 -3.61 8.56
CA ARG A 23 -9.33 -2.40 7.84
C ARG A 23 -8.64 -1.15 8.38
N ALA A 24 -8.56 -1.01 9.70
CA ALA A 24 -7.87 0.11 10.34
C ALA A 24 -6.37 0.12 10.01
N MET A 25 -5.72 -1.05 10.04
CA MET A 25 -4.31 -1.18 9.69
C MET A 25 -4.06 -0.90 8.21
N LEU A 26 -4.91 -1.41 7.32
CA LEU A 26 -4.84 -1.14 5.89
C LEU A 26 -4.97 0.36 5.59
N GLY A 27 -5.93 1.04 6.23
CA GLY A 27 -6.08 2.50 6.10
C GLY A 27 -4.86 3.26 6.59
N ALA A 28 -4.28 2.86 7.73
CA ALA A 28 -3.06 3.46 8.25
C ALA A 28 -1.87 3.26 7.31
N MET A 29 -1.68 2.04 6.79
CA MET A 29 -0.66 1.76 5.76
C MET A 29 -0.85 2.62 4.52
N CYS A 30 -2.08 2.80 4.04
CA CYS A 30 -2.36 3.62 2.86
C CYS A 30 -2.03 5.10 3.09
N LEU A 31 -2.39 5.67 4.25
CA LEU A 31 -2.07 7.07 4.57
C LEU A 31 -0.56 7.29 4.68
N ILE A 32 0.14 6.38 5.36
CA ILE A 32 1.60 6.46 5.51
C ILE A 32 2.28 6.31 4.15
N ALA A 33 1.86 5.34 3.34
CA ALA A 33 2.40 5.16 1.99
C ALA A 33 2.15 6.38 1.09
N ARG A 34 0.97 7.00 1.16
CA ARG A 34 0.66 8.23 0.39
C ARG A 34 1.61 9.37 0.74
N GLY A 35 1.93 9.52 2.03
CA GLY A 35 2.84 10.56 2.50
C GLY A 35 4.33 10.26 2.28
N LYS A 36 4.74 9.00 2.20
CA LYS A 36 6.13 8.61 1.88
C LYS A 36 6.43 8.62 0.39
N HIS A 37 5.42 8.43 -0.46
CA HIS A 37 5.53 8.41 -1.92
C HIS A 37 4.69 9.52 -2.54
N GLN A 38 5.03 10.78 -2.22
CA GLN A 38 4.18 11.92 -2.56
C GLN A 38 3.98 12.14 -4.06
N GLN A 39 4.92 11.68 -4.88
CA GLN A 39 4.85 11.67 -6.33
C GLN A 39 3.68 10.83 -6.88
N ASN A 40 3.21 9.85 -6.10
CA ASN A 40 2.06 9.02 -6.43
C ASN A 40 0.82 9.60 -5.76
N LYS A 41 -0.14 10.06 -6.57
CA LYS A 41 -1.37 10.69 -6.07
C LYS A 41 -2.36 9.70 -5.47
N LYS A 42 -2.23 8.42 -5.86
CA LYS A 42 -3.14 7.33 -5.52
C LYS A 42 -2.41 6.23 -4.77
N VAL A 43 -3.10 5.66 -3.79
CA VAL A 43 -2.70 4.43 -3.11
C VAL A 43 -3.84 3.41 -3.19
N ILE A 44 -3.51 2.18 -3.57
CA ILE A 44 -4.43 1.04 -3.54
C ILE A 44 -3.96 0.07 -2.46
N GLY A 45 -4.76 -0.08 -1.42
CA GLY A 45 -4.58 -1.06 -0.37
C GLY A 45 -5.41 -2.31 -0.63
N ILE A 46 -4.78 -3.47 -0.48
CA ILE A 46 -5.42 -4.79 -0.53
C ILE A 46 -5.02 -5.56 0.72
N ALA A 47 -5.99 -6.05 1.48
CA ALA A 47 -5.75 -6.90 2.63
C ALA A 47 -6.51 -8.22 2.54
N THR A 48 -5.88 -9.28 3.04
CA THR A 48 -6.46 -10.62 3.17
C THR A 48 -5.79 -11.38 4.31
N GLU A 49 -6.34 -12.53 4.68
CA GLU A 49 -5.72 -13.50 5.59
C GLU A 49 -4.45 -14.10 4.98
N LYS A 50 -3.43 -14.36 5.81
CA LYS A 50 -2.18 -15.03 5.38
C LYS A 50 -2.41 -16.46 4.91
N LYS A 51 -3.39 -17.15 5.48
CA LYS A 51 -3.72 -18.52 5.11
C LYS A 51 -4.68 -18.47 3.93
N ILE A 52 -4.29 -19.07 2.81
CA ILE A 52 -5.15 -19.18 1.64
C ILE A 52 -6.19 -20.27 1.91
N ARG A 53 -7.47 -19.88 1.96
CA ARG A 53 -8.61 -20.78 2.11
C ARG A 53 -9.70 -20.37 1.13
N PRO A 54 -10.65 -21.27 0.80
CA PRO A 54 -11.79 -20.92 -0.05
C PRO A 54 -12.61 -19.73 0.46
N GLU A 55 -12.62 -19.51 1.78
CA GLU A 55 -13.45 -18.50 2.46
C GLU A 55 -12.66 -17.26 2.91
N ASN A 56 -11.57 -16.92 2.23
CA ASN A 56 -10.82 -15.70 2.57
C ASN A 56 -11.66 -14.44 2.33
N SER A 57 -11.47 -13.46 3.21
CA SER A 57 -12.10 -12.17 3.07
C SER A 57 -11.09 -11.13 2.59
N TYR A 58 -11.55 -10.30 1.66
CA TYR A 58 -10.75 -9.23 1.08
C TYR A 58 -11.26 -7.88 1.58
N ASP A 59 -10.33 -7.01 1.95
CA ASP A 59 -10.60 -5.61 2.21
C ASP A 59 -9.79 -4.74 1.25
N PHE A 60 -10.43 -3.69 0.74
CA PHE A 60 -9.85 -2.77 -0.21
C PHE A 60 -9.85 -1.36 0.36
N CYS A 61 -8.82 -0.59 0.03
CA CYS A 61 -8.72 0.83 0.35
C CYS A 61 -8.23 1.59 -0.88
N LEU A 62 -9.04 2.51 -1.39
CA LEU A 62 -8.58 3.49 -2.37
C LEU A 62 -8.36 4.82 -1.65
N MET A 63 -7.14 5.33 -1.72
CA MET A 63 -6.80 6.66 -1.25
C MET A 63 -6.39 7.51 -2.44
N ASP A 64 -7.28 8.41 -2.87
CA ASP A 64 -7.03 9.39 -3.91
C ASP A 64 -6.96 10.78 -3.28
N ILE A 65 -5.73 11.26 -3.08
CA ILE A 65 -5.46 12.58 -2.50
C ILE A 65 -4.56 13.31 -3.50
N PRO A 66 -5.13 14.04 -4.48
CA PRO A 66 -4.36 14.65 -5.56
C PRO A 66 -3.33 15.67 -5.07
N GLU A 67 -3.67 16.40 -4.00
CA GLU A 67 -2.85 17.44 -3.38
C GLU A 67 -2.49 17.04 -1.96
N TRP A 68 -1.18 16.97 -1.67
CA TRP A 68 -0.68 16.61 -0.35
C TRP A 68 -0.30 17.86 0.42
N THR A 69 -1.07 18.18 1.47
CA THR A 69 -0.87 19.38 2.28
C THR A 69 0.06 19.11 3.47
N GLU A 70 0.51 20.18 4.13
CA GLU A 70 1.27 20.09 5.38
C GLU A 70 0.49 19.38 6.50
N ASP A 71 -0.83 19.57 6.57
CA ASP A 71 -1.66 18.94 7.60
C ASP A 71 -1.83 17.43 7.36
N ASN A 72 -1.87 17.02 6.09
CA ASN A 72 -1.80 15.60 5.73
C ASN A 72 -0.46 15.02 6.20
N GLN A 73 0.65 15.73 5.95
CA GLN A 73 1.97 15.32 6.37
C GLN A 73 2.08 15.18 7.89
N LYS A 74 1.62 16.18 8.66
CA LYS A 74 1.61 16.15 10.14
C LYS A 74 0.78 14.97 10.67
N SER A 75 -0.40 14.74 10.08
CA SER A 75 -1.29 13.64 10.47
C SER A 75 -0.68 12.28 10.19
N MET A 76 -0.07 12.13 9.01
CA MET A 76 0.63 10.92 8.60
C MET A 76 1.81 10.62 9.53
N GLU A 77 2.66 11.60 9.81
CA GLU A 77 3.81 11.42 10.70
C GLU A 77 3.41 11.08 12.13
N LYS A 78 2.35 11.72 12.65
CA LYS A 78 1.77 11.39 13.95
C LYS A 78 1.30 9.94 13.98
N LEU A 79 0.63 9.49 12.93
CA LEU A 79 0.17 8.11 12.81
C LEU A 79 1.34 7.13 12.68
N GLN A 80 2.36 7.46 11.88
CA GLN A 80 3.56 6.64 11.72
C GLN A 80 4.28 6.46 13.06
N ARG A 81 4.50 7.55 13.80
CA ARG A 81 5.14 7.49 15.13
C ARG A 81 4.37 6.62 16.12
N LYS A 82 3.03 6.72 16.12
CA LYS A 82 2.15 5.96 17.02
C LYS A 82 2.12 4.47 16.68
N THR A 83 2.09 4.13 15.39
CA THR A 83 1.86 2.75 14.93
C THR A 83 3.12 1.98 14.60
N LYS A 84 4.25 2.69 14.39
CA LYS A 84 5.53 2.12 13.93
C LYS A 84 5.46 1.41 12.58
N ILE A 85 4.36 1.60 11.84
CA ILE A 85 4.20 1.08 10.48
C ILE A 85 5.26 1.73 9.59
N PHE A 86 5.98 0.89 8.84
CA PHE A 86 7.04 1.32 7.91
C PHE A 86 8.19 2.11 8.56
N ASP A 87 8.43 1.95 9.87
CA ASP A 87 9.56 2.60 10.58
C ASP A 87 10.91 1.96 10.20
N ASN A 88 10.95 0.63 10.00
CA ASN A 88 12.14 -0.15 9.63
C ASN A 88 11.90 -0.99 8.36
N LEU A 89 11.79 -0.32 7.21
CA LEU A 89 11.55 -0.99 5.93
C LEU A 89 12.82 -1.64 5.37
N LYS A 90 12.68 -2.86 4.85
CA LYS A 90 13.64 -3.42 3.88
C LYS A 90 13.17 -3.01 2.49
N VAL A 91 14.00 -2.26 1.77
CA VAL A 91 13.69 -1.78 0.42
C VAL A 91 14.46 -2.61 -0.59
N SER A 92 13.75 -3.16 -1.57
CA SER A 92 14.30 -3.81 -2.75
C SER A 92 13.67 -3.22 -3.99
N HIS A 93 14.42 -3.12 -5.08
CA HIS A 93 13.89 -2.69 -6.37
C HIS A 93 13.74 -3.90 -7.27
N ILE A 94 12.50 -4.14 -7.71
CA ILE A 94 12.15 -5.20 -8.66
C ILE A 94 11.39 -4.53 -9.80
N ARG A 95 11.73 -4.89 -11.03
CA ARG A 95 10.99 -4.49 -12.23
C ARG A 95 10.39 -5.75 -12.81
N GLU A 96 9.08 -5.87 -12.70
CA GLU A 96 8.29 -6.89 -13.40
C GLU A 96 7.89 -6.32 -14.76
N GLU A 97 8.22 -7.04 -15.83
CA GLU A 97 7.70 -6.76 -17.18
C GLU A 97 6.64 -7.81 -17.48
N GLU A 98 5.36 -7.44 -17.35
CA GLU A 98 4.25 -8.38 -17.55
C GLU A 98 4.15 -8.88 -19.01
N TYR A 99 4.73 -8.15 -19.96
CA TYR A 99 4.75 -8.53 -21.37
C TYR A 99 6.03 -9.29 -21.70
N PRO A 100 5.93 -10.41 -22.45
CA PRO A 100 7.11 -11.09 -22.97
C PRO A 100 7.95 -10.10 -23.78
N LYS A 101 9.27 -10.15 -23.58
CA LYS A 101 10.21 -9.45 -24.45
C LYS A 101 10.00 -10.03 -25.85
N ILE A 102 9.71 -9.16 -26.82
CA ILE A 102 9.66 -9.57 -28.22
C ILE A 102 11.06 -10.10 -28.54
N ASP A 103 11.20 -11.41 -28.69
CA ASP A 103 12.42 -11.99 -29.24
C ASP A 103 12.58 -11.43 -30.65
N GLN A 104 13.57 -10.56 -30.82
CA GLN A 104 14.08 -10.20 -32.13
C GLN A 104 14.93 -11.36 -32.64
N ASP A 105 14.30 -12.50 -32.85
CA ASP A 105 14.90 -13.57 -33.63
C ASP A 105 14.87 -13.12 -35.09
N LYS A 106 16.08 -12.88 -35.57
CA LYS A 106 16.45 -12.52 -36.95
C LYS A 106 16.22 -13.68 -37.91
#